data_AF-A0A6L8QAC7-F1
#
_entry.id   AF-A0A6L8QAC7-F1
#
_cell.length_a   1.000
_cell.length_b   1.000
_cell.length_c   1.000
_cell.angle_alpha   90.00
_cell.angle_beta   90.00
_cell.angle_gamma   90.00
#
_symmetry.space_group_name_H-M   'P 1'
#
loop_
_entity.id
_entity.type
_entity.pdbx_description
1 polymer ?
#
loop_
_entity_poly.entity_id
_entity_poly.type
_entity_poly.pdbx_seq_one_letter_code
_entity_poly.pdbx_strand_id
1 'polypeptide(L)' 'MENIAQEKPISTYIPYTFLVAALLSVFVMSINKVELKPYETEYPAEAFLSPDFELPSLAGGKVKLSDYRGQVVFIN' A
#
# COMPACT_ATOMS: atom_id res chain seq x y z
N MET A 1 -58.97 1.49 4.53
CA MET A 1 -58.21 1.49 3.26
C MET A 1 -56.84 0.90 3.57
N GLU A 2 -56.68 -0.40 3.33
CA GLU A 2 -55.41 -1.10 3.55
C GLU A 2 -54.39 -0.58 2.55
N ASN A 3 -53.29 -0.01 3.04
CA ASN A 3 -52.13 0.33 2.23
C ASN A 3 -51.39 -0.97 1.90
N ILE A 4 -51.81 -1.63 0.83
CA ILE A 4 -51.05 -2.71 0.20
C ILE A 4 -49.76 -2.10 -0.34
N ALA A 5 -48.68 -2.26 0.42
CA ALA A 5 -47.33 -1.93 -0.03
C ALA A 5 -47.06 -2.74 -1.30
N GLN A 6 -47.13 -2.07 -2.45
CA GLN A 6 -46.89 -2.64 -3.75
C GLN A 6 -45.44 -3.13 -3.78
N GLU A 7 -45.23 -4.43 -3.69
CA GLU A 7 -43.89 -5.05 -3.67
C GLU A 7 -43.25 -4.84 -5.05
N LYS A 8 -42.40 -3.80 -5.16
CA LYS A 8 -41.73 -3.46 -6.42
C LYS A 8 -40.85 -4.64 -6.85
N PRO A 9 -40.90 -5.05 -8.13
CA PRO A 9 -40.15 -6.21 -8.59
C PRO A 9 -38.65 -5.99 -8.36
N ILE A 10 -37.98 -7.01 -7.80
CA ILE A 10 -36.54 -6.99 -7.45
C ILE A 10 -35.67 -6.53 -8.64
N SER A 11 -36.12 -6.81 -9.86
CA SER A 11 -35.53 -6.37 -11.13
C SER A 11 -35.27 -4.85 -11.23
N THR A 12 -36.13 -4.02 -10.62
CA THR A 12 -35.95 -2.56 -10.62
C THR A 12 -34.72 -2.11 -9.83
N TYR A 13 -34.25 -2.90 -8.85
CA TYR A 13 -33.09 -2.56 -8.01
C TYR A 13 -31.74 -2.91 -8.65
N ILE A 14 -31.71 -3.86 -9.60
CA ILE A 14 -30.51 -4.31 -10.32
C ILE A 14 -29.73 -3.13 -10.96
N PRO A 15 -30.34 -2.19 -11.71
CA PRO A 15 -29.59 -1.07 -12.27
C PRO A 15 -29.06 -0.11 -11.19
N TYR A 16 -29.77 0.05 -10.07
CA TYR A 16 -29.34 0.93 -8.98
C TYR A 16 -28.18 0.34 -8.18
N THR A 17 -28.09 -0.99 -8.03
CA THR A 17 -26.93 -1.60 -7.36
C THR A 17 -25.65 -1.40 -8.17
N PHE A 18 -25.71 -1.50 -9.50
CA PHE A 18 -24.57 -1.17 -10.36
C PHE A 18 -24.17 0.31 -10.25
N LEU A 19 -25.15 1.21 -10.18
CA LEU A 19 -24.88 2.64 -10.00
C LEU A 19 -24.20 2.91 -8.65
N VAL A 20 -24.69 2.32 -7.55
CA VAL A 20 -24.09 2.48 -6.22
C VAL A 20 -22.68 1.88 -6.17
N ALA A 21 -22.46 0.71 -6.77
CA ALA A 21 -21.14 0.09 -6.83
C ALA A 21 -20.14 0.94 -7.65
N ALA A 22 -20.59 1.53 -8.77
CA ALA A 22 -19.77 2.42 -9.57
C ALA A 22 -19.40 3.70 -8.79
N LEU A 23 -20.36 4.32 -8.10
CA LEU A 23 -20.10 5.50 -7.25
C LEU A 23 -19.16 5.18 -6.09
N LEU A 24 -19.34 4.03 -5.43
CA LEU A 24 -18.44 3.57 -4.36
C LEU A 24 -17.03 3.34 -4.89
N SER A 25 -16.88 2.73 -6.05
CA SER A 25 -15.59 2.51 -6.71
C SER A 25 -14.86 3.83 -6.99
N VAL A 26 -15.56 4.81 -7.59
CA VAL A 26 -15.01 6.15 -7.84
C VAL A 26 -14.62 6.84 -6.53
N PHE A 27 -15.44 6.71 -5.48
CA PHE A 27 -15.17 7.28 -4.17
C PHE A 27 -13.91 6.68 -3.52
N VAL A 28 -13.79 5.34 -3.50
CA VAL A 28 -12.61 4.64 -2.98
C VAL A 28 -11.35 5.03 -3.76
N MET A 29 -11.45 5.10 -5.09
CA MET A 29 -10.35 5.54 -5.96
C MET A 29 -9.96 7.01 -5.73
N SER A 30 -10.91 7.88 -5.38
CA SER A 30 -10.64 9.28 -5.02
C SER A 30 -9.93 9.43 -3.68
N ILE A 31 -10.16 8.53 -2.71
CA ILE A 31 -9.49 8.56 -1.40
C ILE A 31 -8.10 7.92 -1.48
N ASN A 32 -7.95 6.83 -2.23
CA ASN A 32 -6.69 6.10 -2.37
C ASN A 32 -5.77 6.71 -3.46
N LYS A 33 -5.71 8.03 -3.58
CA LYS A 33 -4.64 8.70 -4.34
C LYS A 33 -3.34 8.63 -3.53
N VAL A 34 -2.80 7.43 -3.38
CA VAL A 34 -1.42 7.24 -2.96
C VAL A 34 -0.59 7.70 -4.16
N GLU A 35 0.04 8.86 -4.04
CA GLU A 35 1.06 9.26 -4.99
C GLU A 35 2.19 8.24 -4.88
N LEU A 36 2.20 7.25 -5.79
CA LEU A 36 3.29 6.31 -5.91
C LEU A 36 4.48 7.09 -6.46
N LYS A 37 5.26 7.67 -5.55
CA LYS A 37 6.53 8.32 -5.87
C LYS A 37 7.57 7.22 -6.07
N PRO A 38 7.89 6.82 -7.31
CA PRO A 38 8.66 5.60 -7.59
C PRO A 38 10.13 5.69 -7.16
N TYR A 39 10.55 6.86 -6.64
CA TYR A 39 11.92 7.21 -6.30
C TYR A 39 12.04 7.90 -4.92
N GLU A 40 10.94 8.14 -4.21
CA GLU A 40 11.02 8.43 -2.78
C GLU A 40 10.98 7.07 -2.09
N THR A 41 12.15 6.44 -1.96
CA THR A 41 12.34 5.37 -1.00
C THR A 41 11.97 5.94 0.36
N GLU A 42 10.79 5.60 0.86
CA GLU A 42 10.49 5.70 2.28
C GLU A 42 11.68 5.10 3.01
N TYR A 43 12.25 5.87 3.95
CA TYR A 43 13.19 5.32 4.91
C TYR A 43 12.68 3.95 5.34
N PRO A 44 13.54 2.91 5.38
CA PRO A 44 13.08 1.58 5.73
C PRO A 44 12.25 1.68 7.01
N ALA A 45 11.00 1.19 6.94
CA ALA A 45 10.10 1.22 8.07
C ALA A 45 10.79 0.64 9.30
N GLU A 46 10.52 1.19 10.49
CA GLU A 46 11.13 0.68 11.73
C GLU A 46 10.93 -0.84 11.83
N ALA A 47 11.99 -1.57 12.23
CA ALA A 47 12.07 -3.03 12.28
C ALA A 47 12.16 -3.79 10.92
N PHE A 48 12.43 -3.12 9.80
CA PHE A 48 12.78 -3.82 8.56
C PHE A 48 14.20 -4.40 8.62
N LEU A 49 14.40 -5.59 8.05
CA LEU A 49 15.74 -6.16 7.89
C LEU A 49 16.55 -5.27 6.94
N SER A 50 17.75 -4.87 7.36
CA SER A 50 18.66 -4.12 6.49
C SER A 50 18.94 -4.94 5.22
N PRO A 51 18.91 -4.32 4.03
CA PRO A 51 19.35 -4.99 2.81
C PRO A 51 20.84 -5.34 2.91
N ASP A 52 21.23 -6.45 2.29
CA ASP A 52 22.64 -6.82 2.19
C ASP A 52 23.39 -5.84 1.28
N PHE A 53 24.67 -5.61 1.57
CA PHE A 53 25.51 -4.72 0.78
C PHE A 53 26.93 -5.25 0.68
N GLU A 54 27.63 -4.86 -0.39
CA GLU A 54 29.05 -5.09 -0.58
C GLU A 54 29.68 -3.80 -1.12
N LEU A 55 30.47 -3.11 -0.30
CA LEU A 55 31.02 -1.79 -0.60
C LEU A 55 32.56 -1.79 -0.52
N PRO A 56 33.26 -0.98 -1.31
CA PRO A 56 34.70 -0.80 -1.15
C PRO A 56 35.03 -0.09 0.17
N SER A 57 36.06 -0.57 0.87
CA SER A 57 36.58 0.07 2.08
C SER A 57 37.56 1.19 1.76
N LEU A 58 37.60 2.22 2.61
CA LEU A 58 38.64 3.26 2.58
C LEU A 58 40.03 2.69 2.87
N ALA A 59 40.11 1.62 3.67
CA ALA A 59 41.37 0.93 3.96
C ALA A 59 41.79 -0.05 2.85
N GLY A 60 41.05 -0.09 1.75
CA GLY A 60 41.19 -1.12 0.72
C GLY A 60 40.44 -2.41 1.08
N GLY A 61 40.08 -3.18 0.05
CA GLY A 61 39.21 -4.36 0.19
C GLY A 61 37.73 -4.02 0.12
N LYS A 62 36.89 -5.01 0.44
CA LYS A 62 35.42 -4.89 0.42
C LYS A 62 34.85 -5.19 1.80
N VAL A 63 33.80 -4.47 2.17
CA VAL A 63 33.03 -4.65 3.41
C VAL A 63 31.63 -5.13 3.05
N LYS A 64 31.11 -6.05 3.85
CA LYS A 64 29.75 -6.57 3.74
C LYS A 64 28.96 -6.30 5.00
N LEU A 65 27.62 -6.28 4.91
CA LEU A 65 26.78 -6.19 6.10
C LEU A 65 27.03 -7.37 7.06
N SER A 66 27.32 -8.56 6.51
CA SER A 66 27.63 -9.77 7.27
C SER A 66 28.85 -9.63 8.20
N ASP A 67 29.77 -8.72 7.89
CA ASP A 67 30.99 -8.53 8.66
C ASP A 67 30.69 -7.85 10.01
N TYR A 68 29.52 -7.22 10.14
CA TYR A 68 29.07 -6.51 11.33
C TYR A 68 28.03 -7.28 12.17
N ARG A 69 27.95 -8.60 12.00
CA ARG A 69 27.01 -9.43 12.79
C ARG A 69 27.21 -9.23 14.29
N GLY A 70 26.11 -9.02 15.01
CA GLY A 70 26.11 -8.80 16.46
C GLY A 70 26.48 -7.37 16.89
N GLN A 71 26.72 -6.46 15.95
CA GLN A 71 26.99 -5.05 16.21
C GLN A 71 25.82 -4.17 15.77
N VAL A 72 25.61 -3.06 16.48
CA VAL A 72 24.69 -2.00 16.04
C VAL A 72 25.47 -1.09 15.08
N VAL A 73 25.03 -1.03 13.83
CA VAL A 73 25.71 -0.28 12.76
C VAL A 73 24.84 0.91 12.36
N PHE A 74 25.47 2.08 12.24
CA PHE A 74 24.85 3.28 11.67
C PHE A 74 25.37 3.47 10.25
N ILE A 75 24.44 3.58 9.29
CA ILE A 75 24.73 3.82 7.88
C ILE A 75 24.26 5.25 7.57
N ASN A 76 25.12 6.04 6.91
CA ASN A 76 24.84 7.40 6.47
C ASN A 76 25.00 7.50 4.95
#